data_AF-A0A7C9RCL0-F1
#
_entry.id   AF-A0A7C9RCL0-F1
#
_cell.length_a   1.000
_cell.length_b   1.000
_cell.length_c   1.000
_cell.angle_alpha   90.00
_cell.angle_beta   90.00
_cell.angle_gamma   90.00
#
_symmetry.space_group_name_H-M   'P 1'
#
loop_
_entity.id
_entity.type
_entity.pdbx_description
1 polymer ?
#
loop_
_entity_poly.entity_id
_entity_poly.type
_entity_poly.pdbx_seq_one_letter_code
_entity_poly.pdbx_strand_id
1 'polypeptide(L)'
;EMIVLIHHPLNWIKDKDDVATYLRSRARVVISGHEHDPKVHVEQVEANCDLMMLASGATVPFKSDDIYTFTYNVLEFDWDSNADALVVTIHPRAWNPVRTSFEADHKRLGGKDPKFVLSAPGFRSGTKSAANVESQEAFCEPSEIEPVVEVVAAIDGEGEPAVPPEIEGYRLVLLRFFRDLTEGERLRLLVELGAVPSGSDERMTQAAQRHLLDWLVREGKIGDVERLISDFINKREAKGDA
;
A
#
# COMPACT_ATOMS: atom_id res chain seq x y z
N GLU A 1 -0.72 20.62 10.01
CA GLU A 1 0.45 20.03 9.34
C GLU A 1 0.01 19.08 8.23
N MET A 2 0.86 18.84 7.22
CA MET A 2 0.56 17.94 6.11
C MET A 2 1.23 16.58 6.29
N ILE A 3 0.42 15.52 6.16
CA ILE A 3 0.86 14.12 6.17
C ILE A 3 0.67 13.59 4.75
N VAL A 4 1.72 13.00 4.16
CA VAL A 4 1.73 12.51 2.79
C VAL A 4 1.89 11.00 2.79
N LEU A 5 1.04 10.30 2.04
CA LEU A 5 1.12 8.86 1.82
C LEU A 5 1.52 8.60 0.37
N ILE A 6 2.58 7.82 0.18
CA ILE A 6 3.06 7.36 -1.13
C ILE A 6 3.31 5.86 -1.09
N HIS A 7 3.09 5.15 -2.21
CA HIS A 7 3.37 3.72 -2.22
C HIS A 7 4.88 3.44 -2.23
N HIS A 8 5.61 4.01 -3.20
CA HIS A 8 7.06 3.83 -3.31
C HIS A 8 7.83 4.94 -2.58
N PRO A 9 8.99 4.65 -2.00
CA PRO A 9 9.87 5.68 -1.46
C PRO A 9 10.47 6.57 -2.57
N LEU A 10 11.04 7.70 -2.18
CA LEU A 10 11.45 8.76 -3.13
C LEU A 10 12.50 8.32 -4.16
N ASN A 11 13.40 7.41 -3.80
CA ASN A 11 14.40 6.83 -4.72
C ASN A 11 13.79 6.12 -5.94
N TRP A 12 12.53 5.69 -5.89
CA TRP A 12 11.81 5.05 -6.99
C TRP A 12 11.12 6.05 -7.93
N ILE A 13 11.00 7.31 -7.53
CA ILE A 13 10.31 8.34 -8.29
C ILE A 13 11.28 8.94 -9.32
N LYS A 14 10.84 9.03 -10.59
CA LYS A 14 11.69 9.48 -11.70
C LYS A 14 12.21 10.90 -11.49
N ASP A 15 11.35 11.78 -10.99
CA ASP A 15 11.56 13.19 -10.67
C ASP A 15 11.72 13.41 -9.16
N LYS A 16 12.39 12.47 -8.49
CA LYS A 16 12.57 12.47 -7.02
C LYS A 16 13.06 13.78 -6.43
N ASP A 17 13.93 14.50 -7.13
CA ASP A 17 14.54 15.73 -6.62
C ASP A 17 13.51 16.86 -6.55
N ASP A 18 12.69 17.00 -7.60
CA ASP A 18 11.60 17.97 -7.64
C ASP A 18 10.54 17.63 -6.57
N VAL A 19 10.15 16.35 -6.47
CA VAL A 19 9.20 15.89 -5.45
C VAL A 19 9.74 16.14 -4.04
N ALA A 20 11.02 15.86 -3.80
CA ALA A 20 11.65 16.07 -2.51
C ALA A 20 11.64 17.54 -2.09
N THR A 21 11.83 18.48 -3.02
CA THR A 21 11.69 19.92 -2.74
C THR A 21 10.29 20.27 -2.23
N TYR A 22 9.23 19.73 -2.87
CA TYR A 22 7.86 19.98 -2.42
C TYR A 22 7.54 19.30 -1.08
N LEU A 23 8.03 18.08 -0.86
CA LEU A 23 7.79 17.37 0.39
C LEU A 23 8.51 18.04 1.57
N ARG A 24 9.78 18.42 1.42
CA ARG A 24 10.54 19.10 2.48
C ARG A 24 9.90 20.44 2.86
N SER A 25 9.41 21.19 1.88
CA SER A 25 8.77 22.47 2.15
C SER A 25 7.39 22.36 2.81
N ARG A 26 6.61 21.30 2.53
CA ARG A 26 5.18 21.24 2.91
C ARG A 26 4.81 20.14 3.89
N ALA A 27 5.44 18.98 3.83
CA ALA A 27 5.07 17.81 4.62
C ALA A 27 5.88 17.73 5.93
N ARG A 28 5.25 17.20 6.99
CA ARG A 28 5.96 16.87 8.24
C ARG A 28 6.11 15.39 8.46
N VAL A 29 5.22 14.61 7.87
CA VAL A 29 5.29 13.16 7.89
C VAL A 29 5.04 12.65 6.48
N VAL A 30 5.98 11.87 5.95
CA VAL A 30 5.84 11.15 4.69
C VAL A 30 5.88 9.67 5.00
N ILE A 31 4.84 8.96 4.58
CA ILE A 31 4.66 7.54 4.83
C ILE A 31 4.80 6.81 3.50
N SER A 32 5.77 5.89 3.42
CA SER A 32 6.02 5.02 2.26
C SER A 32 5.87 3.54 2.59
N GLY A 33 5.62 2.73 1.57
CA GLY A 33 5.62 1.25 1.63
C GLY A 33 6.66 0.66 0.67
N HIS A 34 6.27 -0.43 0.00
CA HIS A 34 7.00 -1.11 -1.09
C HIS A 34 8.30 -1.83 -0.72
N GLU A 35 9.20 -1.21 0.06
CA GLU A 35 10.50 -1.83 0.39
C GLU A 35 10.40 -2.90 1.50
N HIS A 36 9.22 -3.03 2.13
CA HIS A 36 8.90 -4.04 3.16
C HIS A 36 9.81 -4.03 4.40
N ASP A 37 10.68 -3.02 4.53
CA ASP A 37 11.63 -2.84 5.62
C ASP A 37 11.19 -1.65 6.50
N PRO A 38 10.62 -1.90 7.69
CA PRO A 38 10.10 -0.85 8.55
C PRO A 38 11.22 0.04 9.11
N LYS A 39 11.24 1.31 8.68
CA LYS A 39 12.26 2.30 9.08
C LYS A 39 11.65 3.65 9.32
N VAL A 40 12.20 4.37 10.29
CA VAL A 40 11.85 5.76 10.56
C VAL A 40 13.11 6.60 10.53
N HIS A 41 13.03 7.75 9.86
CA HIS A 41 14.09 8.74 9.80
C HIS A 41 13.49 10.12 10.03
N VAL A 42 14.15 10.93 10.85
CA VAL A 42 13.77 12.33 11.06
C VAL A 42 14.95 13.19 10.59
N GLU A 43 14.69 14.10 9.67
CA GLU A 43 15.64 15.09 9.20
C GLU A 43 15.15 16.51 9.52
N GLN A 44 16.06 17.37 9.94
CA GLN A 44 15.77 18.80 10.04
C GLN A 44 15.93 19.43 8.65
N VAL A 45 14.83 19.92 8.07
CA VAL A 45 14.82 20.51 6.73
C VAL A 45 15.12 22.01 6.76
N GLU A 46 14.68 22.70 7.82
CA GLU A 46 14.95 24.11 8.07
C GLU A 46 15.01 24.36 9.60
N ALA A 47 15.41 25.57 10.03
CA ALA A 47 15.49 25.89 11.44
C ALA A 47 14.12 25.74 12.14
N ASN A 48 14.03 24.79 13.08
CA ASN A 48 12.79 24.39 13.77
C ASN A 48 11.71 23.82 12.83
N CYS A 49 12.13 23.13 11.78
CA CYS A 49 11.24 22.42 10.87
C CYS A 49 11.80 21.02 10.63
N ASP A 50 11.11 20.01 11.18
CA ASP A 50 11.49 18.62 11.06
C ASP A 50 10.57 17.89 10.08
N LEU A 51 11.15 16.95 9.32
CA LEU A 51 10.47 16.03 8.43
C LEU A 51 10.73 14.60 8.88
N MET A 52 9.66 13.87 9.14
CA MET A 52 9.68 12.45 9.41
C MET A 52 9.38 11.65 8.14
N MET A 53 10.26 10.72 7.80
CA MET A 53 10.10 9.75 6.73
C MET A 53 9.88 8.37 7.37
N LEU A 54 8.72 7.77 7.13
CA LEU A 54 8.31 6.47 7.68
C LEU A 54 8.13 5.45 6.56
N ALA A 55 9.01 4.45 6.50
CA ALA A 55 8.78 3.21 5.76
C ALA A 55 7.97 2.26 6.63
N SER A 56 6.77 1.89 6.18
CA SER A 56 5.76 1.23 7.02
C SER A 56 5.92 -0.29 7.17
N GLY A 57 6.78 -0.92 6.37
CA GLY A 57 6.83 -2.38 6.27
C GLY A 57 5.75 -2.96 5.35
N ALA A 58 5.38 -4.22 5.59
CA ALA A 58 4.36 -4.93 4.81
C ALA A 58 3.62 -5.98 5.64
N THR A 59 2.30 -6.04 5.47
CA THR A 59 1.46 -7.10 6.05
C THR A 59 1.57 -8.43 5.31
N VAL A 60 2.20 -8.45 4.13
CA VAL A 60 2.47 -9.63 3.29
C VAL A 60 3.81 -9.44 2.59
N PRO A 61 4.96 -9.59 3.27
CA PRO A 61 6.26 -9.47 2.65
C PRO A 61 6.53 -10.68 1.75
N PHE A 62 7.29 -10.45 0.67
CA PHE A 62 7.63 -11.50 -0.30
C PHE A 62 8.45 -12.66 0.31
N LYS A 63 9.31 -12.35 1.28
CA LYS A 63 10.03 -13.32 2.12
C LYS A 63 9.86 -12.90 3.56
N SER A 64 9.64 -13.85 4.46
CA SER A 64 9.57 -13.60 5.90
C SER A 64 10.90 -13.94 6.56
N ASP A 65 11.59 -12.93 7.09
CA ASP A 65 12.76 -13.08 7.95
C ASP A 65 12.76 -12.04 9.10
N ASP A 66 13.87 -11.93 9.84
CA ASP A 66 14.03 -10.98 10.95
C ASP A 66 13.97 -9.50 10.52
N ILE A 67 14.10 -9.19 9.22
CA ILE A 67 14.01 -7.83 8.68
C ILE A 67 12.64 -7.65 8.00
N TYR A 68 12.27 -8.56 7.12
CA TYR A 68 11.09 -8.54 6.28
C TYR A 68 9.97 -9.39 6.88
N THR A 69 9.51 -9.09 8.11
CA THR A 69 8.39 -9.83 8.73
C THR A 69 7.05 -9.14 8.48
N PHE A 70 5.94 -9.87 8.69
CA PHE A 70 4.60 -9.30 8.57
C PHE A 70 4.42 -8.19 9.62
N THR A 71 4.16 -6.97 9.16
CA THR A 71 4.12 -5.78 9.99
C THR A 71 3.00 -4.82 9.58
N TYR A 72 2.48 -4.08 10.54
CA TYR A 72 1.67 -2.88 10.34
C TYR A 72 1.89 -1.91 11.49
N ASN A 73 1.48 -0.65 11.34
CA ASN A 73 1.66 0.36 12.37
C ASN A 73 0.33 1.07 12.64
N VAL A 74 0.06 1.38 13.90
CA VAL A 74 -0.96 2.38 14.28
C VAL A 74 -0.23 3.67 14.59
N LEU A 75 -0.61 4.76 13.94
CA LEU A 75 -0.01 6.08 14.16
C LEU A 75 -0.96 6.95 14.96
N GLU A 76 -0.46 7.55 16.01
CA GLU A 76 -1.14 8.57 16.79
C GLU A 76 -0.48 9.92 16.50
N PHE A 77 -1.31 10.93 16.23
CA PHE A 77 -0.89 12.30 16.02
C PHE A 77 -1.46 13.17 17.12
N ASP A 78 -0.59 13.87 17.83
CA ASP A 78 -0.94 14.76 18.92
C ASP A 78 -0.20 16.11 18.77
N TRP A 79 -0.61 17.10 19.54
CA TRP A 79 0.01 18.43 19.55
C TRP A 79 0.58 18.74 20.93
N ASP A 80 1.89 18.95 21.00
CA ASP A 80 2.52 19.45 22.22
C ASP A 80 2.37 20.98 22.29
N SER A 81 1.41 21.44 23.10
CA SER A 81 1.14 22.86 23.32
C SER A 81 2.30 23.65 23.96
N ASN A 82 3.22 22.98 24.67
CA ASN A 82 4.38 23.64 25.29
C ASN A 82 5.48 23.90 24.25
N ALA A 83 5.78 22.87 23.45
CA ALA A 83 6.79 22.94 22.38
C ALA A 83 6.25 23.54 21.07
N ASP A 84 4.92 23.68 20.96
CA ASP A 84 4.20 24.03 19.73
C ASP A 84 4.60 23.11 18.55
N ALA A 85 4.58 21.80 18.81
CA ALA A 85 5.18 20.77 17.96
C ALA A 85 4.20 19.64 17.63
N LEU A 86 4.39 19.00 16.47
CA LEU A 86 3.65 17.78 16.10
C LEU A 86 4.26 16.61 16.86
N VAL A 87 3.47 15.89 17.63
CA VAL A 87 3.86 14.65 18.25
C VAL A 87 3.34 13.50 17.41
N VAL A 88 4.23 12.57 17.05
CA VAL A 88 3.88 11.35 16.32
C VAL A 88 4.28 10.15 17.17
N THR A 89 3.32 9.36 17.62
CA THR A 89 3.58 8.09 18.31
C THR A 89 3.33 6.95 17.34
N ILE A 90 4.33 6.07 17.16
CA ILE A 90 4.20 4.86 16.36
C ILE A 90 3.90 3.68 17.28
N HIS A 91 2.84 2.93 17.01
CA HIS A 91 2.60 1.65 17.64
C HIS A 91 2.84 0.55 16.62
N PRO A 92 4.10 0.13 16.43
CA PRO A 92 4.45 -0.89 15.45
C PRO A 92 3.98 -2.26 15.92
N ARG A 93 3.51 -3.06 14.97
CA ARG A 93 3.02 -4.42 15.18
C ARG A 93 3.76 -5.38 14.27
N ALA A 94 4.20 -6.50 14.84
CA ALA A 94 4.87 -7.58 14.11
C ALA A 94 4.19 -8.91 14.40
N TRP A 95 4.15 -9.80 13.41
CA TRP A 95 3.57 -11.13 13.55
C TRP A 95 4.41 -12.02 14.46
N ASN A 96 3.75 -12.65 15.42
CA ASN A 96 4.32 -13.71 16.24
C ASN A 96 3.87 -15.07 15.70
N PRO A 97 4.77 -15.88 15.12
CA PRO A 97 4.41 -17.18 14.55
C PRO A 97 4.00 -18.22 15.59
N VAL A 98 4.45 -18.08 16.84
CA VAL A 98 4.11 -19.02 17.93
C VAL A 98 2.69 -18.78 18.43
N ARG A 99 2.29 -17.51 18.56
CA ARG A 99 0.97 -17.11 19.05
C ARG A 99 -0.02 -16.78 17.95
N THR A 100 0.40 -16.91 16.69
CA THR A 100 -0.40 -16.66 15.49
C THR A 100 -1.19 -15.34 15.56
N SER A 101 -0.53 -14.28 16.00
CA SER A 101 -1.15 -12.97 16.21
C SER A 101 -0.12 -11.85 16.07
N PHE A 102 -0.61 -10.64 15.79
CA PHE A 102 0.24 -9.45 15.79
C PHE A 102 0.43 -8.93 17.21
N GLU A 103 1.68 -8.69 17.57
CA GLU A 103 2.08 -8.18 18.88
C GLU A 103 2.82 -6.86 18.76
N ALA A 104 3.03 -6.15 19.88
CA ALA A 104 3.85 -4.94 19.88
C ALA A 104 5.29 -5.24 19.43
N ASP A 105 5.77 -4.50 18.44
CA ASP A 105 7.17 -4.60 17.99
C ASP A 105 8.04 -3.60 18.76
N HIS A 106 8.72 -4.07 19.80
CA HIS A 106 9.63 -3.24 20.59
C HIS A 106 11.06 -3.13 20.02
N LYS A 107 11.30 -3.61 18.78
CA LYS A 107 12.62 -3.60 18.15
C LYS A 107 12.73 -2.54 17.05
N ARG A 108 11.73 -2.46 16.16
CA ARG A 108 11.73 -1.55 15.01
C ARG A 108 11.06 -0.22 15.34
N LEU A 109 11.23 0.78 14.47
CA LEU A 109 10.46 2.04 14.48
C LEU A 109 10.47 2.79 15.84
N GLY A 110 11.65 2.92 16.47
CA GLY A 110 11.82 3.58 17.78
C GLY A 110 11.82 2.61 18.97
N GLY A 111 11.43 1.36 18.75
CA GLY A 111 11.56 0.28 19.72
C GLY A 111 10.77 0.53 21.01
N LYS A 112 11.47 0.82 22.12
CA LYS A 112 10.84 1.10 23.42
C LYS A 112 10.32 2.53 23.56
N ASP A 113 10.79 3.45 22.74
CA ASP A 113 10.38 4.86 22.77
C ASP A 113 9.97 5.32 21.36
N PRO A 114 8.76 4.98 20.91
CA PRO A 114 8.32 5.25 19.54
C PRO A 114 7.63 6.62 19.42
N LYS A 115 7.96 7.57 20.30
CA LYS A 115 7.38 8.91 20.33
C LYS A 115 8.35 9.93 19.71
N PHE A 116 7.91 10.60 18.65
CA PHE A 116 8.70 11.58 17.91
C PHE A 116 8.06 12.96 18.06
N VAL A 117 8.83 13.95 18.52
CA VAL A 117 8.38 15.34 18.62
C VAL A 117 9.03 16.12 17.47
N LEU A 118 8.21 16.58 16.53
CA LEU A 118 8.63 17.24 15.31
C LEU A 118 8.35 18.74 15.42
N SER A 119 9.41 19.54 15.30
CA SER A 119 9.29 20.99 15.19
C SER A 119 8.53 21.33 13.91
N ALA A 120 7.36 21.96 14.02
CA ALA A 120 6.46 22.10 12.89
C ALA A 120 6.01 23.57 12.74
N PRO A 121 6.43 24.27 11.67
CA PRO A 121 6.21 25.71 11.54
C PRO A 121 4.74 26.08 11.31
N GLY A 122 3.87 25.14 10.91
CA GLY A 122 2.45 25.39 10.64
C GLY A 122 1.64 25.66 11.91
N PHE A 123 2.07 25.19 13.09
CA PHE A 123 1.40 25.53 14.36
C PHE A 123 1.65 26.97 14.81
N ARG A 124 2.75 27.59 14.34
CA ARG A 124 3.15 28.96 14.73
C ARG A 124 2.17 30.05 14.29
N SER A 125 1.20 29.73 13.44
CA SER A 125 0.19 30.68 12.93
C SER A 125 -1.14 30.66 13.69
N GLY A 126 -1.32 29.79 14.68
CA GLY A 126 -2.52 29.78 15.52
C GLY A 126 -2.35 30.71 16.72
N THR A 127 -3.25 31.68 16.91
CA THR A 127 -3.36 32.38 18.20
C THR A 127 -3.53 31.32 19.29
N LYS A 128 -2.61 31.27 20.27
CA LYS A 128 -2.76 30.37 21.42
C LYS A 128 -4.11 30.68 22.08
N SER A 129 -5.10 29.82 21.86
CA SER A 129 -6.37 29.97 22.56
C SER A 129 -6.09 29.68 24.02
N ALA A 130 -6.09 30.74 24.83
CA ALA A 130 -6.05 30.57 26.27
C ALA A 130 -7.32 29.83 26.70
N ALA A 131 -7.10 28.82 27.56
CA ALA A 131 -8.07 28.16 28.43
C ALA A 131 -8.84 26.93 27.89
N ASN A 132 -8.43 25.79 28.44
CA ASN A 132 -9.27 24.88 29.23
C ASN A 132 -10.55 24.36 28.54
N VAL A 133 -10.38 23.39 27.67
CA VAL A 133 -11.47 22.48 27.30
C VAL A 133 -11.38 21.31 28.26
N GLU A 134 -12.21 21.31 29.30
CA GLU A 134 -12.58 20.08 30.00
C GLU A 134 -12.95 19.05 28.92
N SER A 135 -12.25 17.93 28.93
CA SER A 135 -12.50 16.78 28.07
C SER A 135 -13.93 16.28 28.31
N GLN A 136 -14.89 16.80 27.54
CA GLN A 136 -16.14 16.11 27.32
C GLN A 136 -15.82 14.94 26.39
N GLU A 137 -15.78 13.75 26.98
CA GLU A 137 -15.82 12.49 26.24
C GLU A 137 -17.04 12.51 25.32
N ALA A 138 -16.82 12.82 24.05
CA ALA A 138 -17.83 12.64 23.02
C ALA A 138 -18.01 11.13 22.85
N PHE A 139 -19.03 10.58 23.52
CA PHE A 139 -19.55 9.26 23.24
C PHE A 139 -20.07 9.26 21.79
N CYS A 140 -19.21 8.82 20.87
CA CYS A 140 -19.61 8.48 19.52
C CYS A 140 -20.15 7.06 19.60
N GLU A 141 -21.47 6.88 19.47
CA GLU A 141 -22.03 5.54 19.39
C GLU A 141 -21.39 4.80 18.19
N PRO A 142 -20.94 3.55 18.37
CA PRO A 142 -20.32 2.81 17.30
C PRO A 142 -21.37 2.52 16.24
N SER A 143 -21.30 3.23 15.12
CA SER A 143 -21.93 2.77 13.89
C SER A 143 -21.27 1.45 13.52
N GLU A 144 -22.02 0.36 13.62
CA GLU A 144 -21.69 -0.96 13.10
C GLU A 144 -21.59 -0.88 11.56
N ILE A 145 -20.50 -0.32 11.07
CA ILE A 145 -20.06 -0.56 9.70
C ILE A 145 -19.35 -1.89 9.78
N GLU A 146 -20.02 -2.97 9.36
CA GLU A 146 -19.36 -4.25 9.20
C GLU A 146 -18.12 -4.06 8.30
N PRO A 147 -16.91 -4.34 8.80
CA PRO A 147 -15.73 -4.26 7.96
C PRO A 147 -15.88 -5.32 6.88
N VAL A 148 -16.00 -4.90 5.62
CA VAL A 148 -15.82 -5.80 4.49
C VAL A 148 -14.34 -6.18 4.47
N VAL A 149 -14.00 -7.21 5.24
CA VAL A 149 -12.69 -7.86 5.20
C VAL A 149 -12.66 -8.65 3.90
N GLU A 150 -12.10 -8.04 2.85
CA GLU A 150 -11.69 -8.80 1.68
C GLU A 150 -10.55 -9.73 2.12
N VAL A 151 -10.89 -10.98 2.43
CA VAL A 151 -9.94 -12.04 2.74
C VAL A 151 -9.12 -12.28 1.47
N VAL A 152 -7.95 -11.64 1.40
CA VAL A 152 -6.91 -11.99 0.43
C VAL A 152 -6.34 -13.32 0.92
N ALA A 153 -6.87 -14.43 0.39
CA ALA A 153 -6.24 -15.72 0.57
C ALA A 153 -4.79 -15.61 0.09
N ALA A 154 -3.85 -15.83 1.00
CA ALA A 154 -2.46 -16.06 0.64
C ALA A 154 -2.45 -17.25 -0.31
N ILE A 155 -2.01 -17.04 -1.54
CA ILE A 155 -1.69 -18.15 -2.42
C ILE A 155 -0.37 -18.69 -1.88
N ASP A 156 -0.45 -19.77 -1.10
CA ASP A 156 0.69 -20.59 -0.73
C ASP A 156 1.25 -21.22 -2.02
N GLY A 157 2.01 -20.44 -2.76
CA GLY A 157 2.86 -20.90 -3.85
C GLY A 157 4.30 -20.62 -3.45
N GLU A 158 5.07 -21.68 -3.18
CA GLU A 158 6.53 -21.64 -2.99
C GLU A 158 7.29 -21.24 -4.29
N GLY A 159 6.81 -20.21 -4.99
CA GLY A 159 7.43 -19.67 -6.19
C GLY A 159 8.16 -18.37 -5.87
N GLU A 160 9.39 -18.22 -6.38
CA GLU A 160 10.05 -16.93 -6.52
C GLU A 160 9.08 -15.86 -7.05
N PRO A 161 9.29 -14.55 -6.77
CA PRO A 161 8.38 -13.55 -7.28
C PRO A 161 8.50 -13.65 -8.80
N ALA A 162 7.41 -13.98 -9.47
CA ALA A 162 7.44 -14.15 -10.91
C ALA A 162 7.96 -12.84 -11.50
N VAL A 163 9.24 -12.84 -11.92
CA VAL A 163 9.84 -11.72 -12.65
C VAL A 163 8.87 -11.46 -13.81
N PRO A 164 8.29 -10.24 -13.90
CA PRO A 164 7.36 -9.92 -14.96
C PRO A 164 8.03 -10.26 -16.29
N PRO A 165 7.35 -10.96 -17.22
CA PRO A 165 7.94 -11.29 -18.50
C PRO A 165 8.47 -10.01 -19.19
N GLU A 166 9.77 -9.97 -19.51
CA GLU A 166 10.37 -8.89 -20.30
C GLU A 166 10.11 -9.10 -21.81
N ILE A 167 8.90 -9.56 -22.15
CA ILE A 167 8.46 -9.81 -23.52
C ILE A 167 7.85 -8.52 -24.07
N GLU A 168 8.22 -8.16 -25.31
CA GLU A 168 7.67 -6.99 -25.99
C GLU A 168 6.13 -7.05 -26.04
N GLY A 169 5.46 -5.93 -25.75
CA GLY A 169 4.00 -5.86 -25.69
C GLY A 169 3.37 -6.30 -24.35
N TYR A 170 4.06 -7.08 -23.50
CA TYR A 170 3.48 -7.63 -22.26
C TYR A 170 2.86 -6.55 -21.34
N ARG A 171 3.55 -5.42 -21.16
CA ARG A 171 3.04 -4.33 -20.31
C ARG A 171 1.72 -3.74 -20.83
N LEU A 172 1.56 -3.68 -22.15
CA LEU A 172 0.33 -3.18 -22.77
C LEU A 172 -0.80 -4.21 -22.63
N VAL A 173 -0.49 -5.50 -22.81
CA VAL A 173 -1.44 -6.59 -22.56
C VAL A 173 -1.92 -6.61 -21.12
N LEU A 174 -1.00 -6.52 -20.16
CA LEU A 174 -1.29 -6.48 -18.74
C LEU A 174 -2.23 -5.33 -18.39
N LEU A 175 -1.93 -4.13 -18.90
CA LEU A 175 -2.77 -2.95 -18.70
C LEU A 175 -4.19 -3.18 -19.27
N ARG A 176 -4.30 -3.61 -20.53
CA ARG A 176 -5.61 -3.81 -21.18
C ARG A 176 -6.41 -4.93 -20.52
N PHE A 177 -5.74 -5.99 -20.08
CA PHE A 177 -6.37 -7.11 -19.38
C PHE A 177 -7.09 -6.65 -18.12
N PHE A 178 -6.47 -5.80 -17.28
CA PHE A 178 -7.10 -5.33 -16.04
C PHE A 178 -7.99 -4.11 -16.22
N ARG A 179 -7.66 -3.21 -17.14
CA ARG A 179 -8.41 -1.96 -17.38
C ARG A 179 -9.65 -2.17 -18.24
N ASP A 180 -9.53 -2.93 -19.32
CA ASP A 180 -10.55 -2.97 -20.38
C ASP A 180 -11.54 -4.13 -20.21
N LEU A 181 -11.12 -5.23 -19.55
CA LEU A 181 -11.96 -6.40 -19.29
C LEU A 181 -12.58 -6.36 -17.89
N THR A 182 -13.83 -6.78 -17.80
CA THR A 182 -14.50 -7.11 -16.53
C THR A 182 -13.94 -8.40 -15.93
N GLU A 183 -14.20 -8.64 -14.64
CA GLU A 183 -13.73 -9.87 -13.97
C GLU A 183 -14.22 -11.15 -14.67
N GLY A 184 -15.49 -11.18 -15.09
CA GLY A 184 -16.04 -12.31 -15.83
C GLY A 184 -15.45 -12.48 -17.24
N GLU A 185 -14.96 -11.42 -17.88
CA GLU A 185 -14.25 -11.50 -19.16
C GLU A 185 -12.81 -11.98 -18.97
N ARG A 186 -12.13 -11.51 -17.92
CA ARG A 186 -10.79 -12.00 -17.54
C ARG A 186 -10.80 -13.49 -17.27
N LEU A 187 -11.75 -13.98 -16.47
CA LEU A 187 -11.90 -15.42 -16.19
C LEU A 187 -12.19 -16.20 -17.47
N ARG A 188 -13.11 -15.71 -18.34
CA ARG A 188 -13.41 -16.38 -19.61
C ARG A 188 -12.17 -16.49 -20.51
N LEU A 189 -11.38 -15.42 -20.61
CA LEU A 189 -10.12 -15.43 -21.36
C LEU A 189 -9.15 -16.50 -20.81
N LEU A 190 -8.97 -16.54 -19.49
CA LEU A 190 -8.08 -17.51 -18.84
C LEU A 190 -8.54 -18.96 -19.05
N VAL A 191 -9.85 -19.22 -19.00
CA VAL A 191 -10.43 -20.54 -19.31
C VAL A 191 -10.23 -20.89 -20.79
N GLU A 192 -10.50 -19.95 -21.70
CA GLU A 192 -10.40 -20.15 -23.15
C GLU A 192 -8.97 -20.46 -23.61
N LEU A 193 -7.97 -19.87 -22.95
CA LEU A 193 -6.55 -20.16 -23.20
C LEU A 193 -6.00 -21.36 -22.41
N GLY A 194 -6.86 -22.05 -21.65
CA GLY A 194 -6.53 -23.24 -20.88
C GLY A 194 -5.67 -22.99 -19.64
N ALA A 195 -5.64 -21.76 -19.13
CA ALA A 195 -4.98 -21.43 -17.87
C ALA A 195 -5.80 -21.85 -16.64
N VAL A 196 -7.12 -21.98 -16.79
CA VAL A 196 -8.04 -22.43 -15.75
C VAL A 196 -8.95 -23.54 -16.31
N PRO A 197 -9.19 -24.64 -15.58
CA PRO A 197 -10.13 -25.67 -16.00
C PRO A 197 -11.57 -25.13 -16.14
N SER A 198 -12.28 -25.57 -17.17
CA SER A 198 -13.70 -25.26 -17.37
C SER A 198 -14.53 -25.85 -16.23
N GLY A 199 -15.05 -25.00 -15.33
CA GLY A 199 -15.86 -25.42 -14.18
C GLY A 199 -15.18 -25.29 -12.81
N SER A 200 -14.03 -24.60 -12.71
CA SER A 200 -13.51 -24.17 -11.41
C SER A 200 -14.46 -23.15 -10.76
N ASP A 201 -14.95 -23.47 -9.56
CA ASP A 201 -15.73 -22.58 -8.69
C ASP A 201 -14.84 -21.80 -7.69
N GLU A 202 -13.52 -21.91 -7.84
CA GLU A 202 -12.57 -21.27 -6.95
C GLU A 202 -12.57 -19.75 -7.14
N ARG A 203 -12.75 -19.01 -6.04
CA ARG A 203 -12.75 -17.54 -6.06
C ARG A 203 -11.36 -17.05 -6.45
N MET A 204 -11.25 -16.49 -7.66
CA MET A 204 -9.97 -16.12 -8.23
C MET A 204 -9.58 -14.68 -7.88
N THR A 205 -8.52 -14.51 -7.11
CA THR A 205 -7.99 -13.19 -6.73
C THR A 205 -7.31 -12.50 -7.92
N GLN A 206 -7.19 -11.17 -7.87
CA GLN A 206 -6.45 -10.38 -8.87
C GLN A 206 -4.99 -10.84 -9.00
N ALA A 207 -4.36 -11.25 -7.89
CA ALA A 207 -3.00 -11.80 -7.87
C ALA A 207 -2.92 -13.12 -8.65
N ALA A 208 -3.88 -14.04 -8.44
CA ALA A 208 -3.96 -15.28 -9.20
C ALA A 208 -4.15 -15.02 -10.71
N GLN A 209 -5.03 -14.08 -11.08
CA GLN A 209 -5.24 -13.68 -12.47
C GLN A 209 -3.96 -13.18 -13.14
N ARG A 210 -3.18 -12.37 -12.41
CA ARG A 210 -1.88 -11.89 -12.87
C ARG A 210 -0.90 -13.03 -13.09
N HIS A 211 -0.77 -13.95 -12.12
CA HIS A 211 0.14 -15.09 -12.26
C HIS A 211 -0.22 -15.99 -13.45
N LEU A 212 -1.51 -16.23 -13.69
CA LEU A 212 -1.97 -17.02 -14.83
C LEU A 212 -1.73 -16.30 -16.17
N LEU A 213 -1.89 -14.98 -16.21
CA LEU A 213 -1.54 -14.18 -17.38
C LEU A 213 -0.03 -14.22 -17.64
N ASP A 214 0.81 -14.10 -16.61
CA ASP A 214 2.26 -14.18 -16.72
C ASP A 214 2.69 -15.55 -17.25
N TRP A 215 2.04 -16.61 -16.77
CA TRP A 215 2.24 -17.97 -17.27
C TRP A 215 1.87 -18.10 -18.75
N LEU A 216 0.69 -17.63 -19.16
CA LEU A 216 0.28 -17.65 -20.58
C LEU A 216 1.27 -16.92 -21.50
N VAL A 217 1.80 -15.79 -21.03
CA VAL A 217 2.77 -14.99 -21.78
C VAL A 217 4.12 -15.71 -21.88
N ARG A 218 4.56 -16.39 -20.81
CA ARG A 218 5.77 -17.24 -20.83
C ARG A 218 5.63 -18.45 -21.77
N GLU A 219 4.42 -18.99 -21.91
CA GLU A 219 4.08 -20.03 -22.90
C GLU A 219 3.98 -19.48 -24.33
N GLY A 220 4.28 -18.20 -24.56
CA GLY A 220 4.28 -17.58 -25.90
C GLY A 220 2.89 -17.22 -26.42
N LYS A 221 1.84 -17.25 -25.58
CA LYS A 221 0.45 -16.99 -25.98
C LYS A 221 0.07 -15.50 -25.99
N ILE A 222 1.04 -14.59 -25.95
CA ILE A 222 0.79 -13.14 -25.85
C ILE A 222 -0.13 -12.61 -26.97
N GLY A 223 0.07 -13.07 -28.21
CA GLY A 223 -0.77 -12.68 -29.35
C GLY A 223 -2.21 -13.21 -29.25
N ASP A 224 -2.41 -14.39 -28.66
CA ASP A 224 -3.75 -14.93 -28.43
C ASP A 224 -4.49 -14.16 -27.34
N VAL A 225 -3.77 -13.73 -26.29
CA VAL A 225 -4.32 -12.86 -25.25
C VAL A 225 -4.76 -11.52 -25.85
N GLU A 226 -3.90 -10.87 -26.65
CA GLU A 226 -4.22 -9.59 -27.30
C GLU A 226 -5.45 -9.67 -28.21
N ARG A 227 -5.55 -10.76 -28.97
CA ARG A 227 -6.70 -11.04 -29.84
C ARG A 227 -7.98 -11.15 -29.02
N LEU A 228 -7.98 -11.99 -27.99
CA LEU A 228 -9.16 -12.19 -27.14
C LEU A 228 -9.59 -10.91 -26.42
N ILE A 229 -8.64 -10.13 -25.88
CA ILE A 229 -8.95 -8.82 -25.28
C ILE A 229 -9.69 -7.93 -26.28
N SER A 230 -9.18 -7.85 -27.51
CA SER A 230 -9.78 -7.02 -28.55
C SER A 230 -11.16 -7.53 -28.97
N ASP A 231 -11.35 -8.86 -29.06
CA ASP A 231 -12.63 -9.48 -29.35
C ASP A 231 -13.68 -9.21 -28.28
N PHE A 232 -13.32 -9.25 -26.99
CA PHE A 232 -14.23 -8.91 -25.90
C PHE A 232 -14.67 -7.46 -25.95
N ILE A 233 -13.73 -6.53 -26.19
CA ILE A 233 -14.03 -5.10 -26.31
C ILE A 233 -14.98 -4.85 -27.49
N ASN A 234 -14.66 -5.37 -28.67
CA ASN A 234 -15.48 -5.21 -29.88
C ASN A 234 -16.89 -5.80 -29.70
N LYS A 235 -17.01 -6.98 -29.07
CA LYS A 235 -18.31 -7.61 -28.78
C LYS A 235 -19.16 -6.78 -27.81
N ARG A 236 -18.52 -6.08 -26.87
CA ARG A 236 -19.21 -5.20 -25.92
C ARG A 236 -19.70 -3.93 -26.60
N GLU A 237 -18.87 -3.30 -27.42
CA GLU A 237 -19.24 -2.13 -28.21
C GLU A 237 -20.39 -2.44 -29.16
N ALA A 238 -20.33 -3.56 -29.88
CA ALA A 238 -21.42 -4.01 -30.77
C ALA A 238 -22.74 -4.34 -30.03
N LYS A 239 -22.70 -4.64 -28.73
CA LYS A 239 -23.89 -4.85 -27.89
C LYS A 239 -24.42 -3.58 -27.24
N GLY A 240 -23.61 -2.53 -27.14
CA GLY A 240 -24.00 -1.24 -26.59
C GLY A 240 -24.73 -0.33 -27.60
N ASP A 241 -24.56 -0.61 -28.90
CA ASP A 241 -25.18 0.13 -30.01
C ASP A 241 -26.50 -0.50 -30.53
N ALA A 242 -27.04 -1.51 -29.83
CA ALA A 242 -28.30 -2.19 -30.16
C ALA A 242 -29.35 -1.95 -29.07
#